data_AF-A0A397G2M2-F1
#
_entry.id   AF-A0A397G2M2-F1
#
_cell.length_a   1.000
_cell.length_b   1.000
_cell.length_c   1.000
_cell.angle_alpha   90.00
_cell.angle_beta   90.00
_cell.angle_gamma   90.00
#
_symmetry.space_group_name_H-M   'P 1'
#
loop_
_entity.id
_entity.type
_entity.pdbx_description
1 polymer ?
#
loop_
_entity_poly.entity_id
_entity_poly.type
_entity_poly.pdbx_seq_one_letter_code
_entity_poly.pdbx_strand_id
1 'polypeptide(L)'
;MRSLAIFLIVFSLFTSLVFTHPAIVVDEVKRATKEIHISSPGPGPWRINSLQAISWWSSNIATDAICIATIKSEAGVVLFTQEKKNGIGTVGFTVGSSWPVGKNYYANVCLKSDSSVCGTPAKFTITK
;
A
#
# COMPACT_ATOMS: atom_id res chain seq x y z
N MET A 1 30.85 25.57 -74.03
CA MET A 1 31.24 26.46 -72.92
C MET A 1 30.00 27.18 -72.44
N ARG A 2 29.71 27.08 -71.13
CA ARG A 2 29.03 28.10 -70.32
C ARG A 2 27.57 28.36 -70.73
N SER A 3 26.56 28.22 -69.90
CA SER A 3 26.47 28.33 -68.45
C SER A 3 25.04 27.85 -68.18
N LEU A 4 24.76 26.87 -67.32
CA LEU A 4 24.99 26.92 -65.89
C LEU A 4 24.70 28.33 -65.36
N ALA A 5 23.44 28.76 -65.35
CA ALA A 5 22.92 29.82 -64.45
C ALA A 5 21.46 30.19 -64.77
N ILE A 6 20.51 29.26 -64.63
CA ILE A 6 19.16 29.65 -64.16
C ILE A 6 18.78 28.66 -63.06
N PHE A 7 19.63 28.68 -62.03
CA PHE A 7 19.24 28.39 -60.66
C PHE A 7 18.15 29.41 -60.27
N LEU A 8 17.20 29.00 -59.41
CA LEU A 8 16.30 29.85 -58.63
C LEU A 8 14.99 30.32 -59.26
N ILE A 9 14.09 29.40 -59.63
CA ILE A 9 12.63 29.71 -59.61
C ILE A 9 11.86 28.52 -59.01
N VAL A 10 11.58 28.63 -57.70
CA VAL A 10 10.37 28.13 -56.99
C VAL A 10 10.30 26.61 -56.79
N PHE A 11 11.00 26.02 -55.81
CA PHE A 11 10.59 25.94 -54.39
C PHE A 11 9.06 25.89 -54.20
N SER A 12 8.45 24.72 -54.37
CA SER A 12 7.04 24.51 -53.99
C SER A 12 6.72 23.02 -53.91
N LEU A 13 6.12 22.64 -52.78
CA LEU A 13 5.46 21.36 -52.47
C LEU A 13 6.35 20.20 -51.98
N PHE A 14 6.96 20.41 -50.81
CA PHE A 14 7.02 19.34 -49.82
C PHE A 14 5.61 19.16 -49.23
N THR A 15 4.86 18.16 -49.71
CA THR A 15 3.62 17.74 -49.05
C THR A 15 3.97 16.88 -47.84
N SER A 16 4.16 17.50 -46.68
CA SER A 16 4.22 16.79 -45.41
C SER A 16 2.83 16.23 -45.09
N LEU A 17 2.64 14.93 -45.30
CA LEU A 17 1.48 14.19 -44.82
C LEU A 17 1.59 14.11 -43.29
N VAL A 18 0.88 14.99 -42.59
CA VAL A 18 0.77 14.91 -41.13
C VAL A 18 -0.21 13.77 -40.84
N PHE A 19 0.32 12.60 -40.49
CA PHE A 19 -0.50 11.56 -39.89
C PHE A 19 -0.94 12.04 -38.50
N THR A 20 -2.08 12.70 -38.43
CA THR A 20 -2.82 12.88 -37.18
C THR A 20 -3.34 11.51 -36.76
N HIS A 21 -2.48 10.71 -36.11
CA HIS A 21 -2.97 9.62 -35.31
C HIS A 21 -3.78 10.27 -34.18
N PRO A 22 -5.04 9.86 -33.96
CA PRO A 22 -5.68 10.18 -32.70
C PRO A 22 -4.83 9.49 -31.64
N ALA A 23 -4.03 10.28 -30.92
CA ALA A 23 -3.52 9.85 -29.63
C ALA A 23 -4.77 9.57 -28.80
N ILE A 24 -5.13 8.30 -28.68
CA ILE A 24 -6.04 7.85 -27.65
C ILE A 24 -5.31 8.25 -26.37
N VAL A 25 -5.72 9.39 -25.81
CA VAL A 25 -5.42 9.73 -24.44
C VAL A 25 -6.22 8.72 -23.65
N VAL A 26 -5.62 7.55 -23.44
CA VAL A 26 -6.03 6.69 -22.35
C VAL A 26 -5.70 7.54 -21.13
N ASP A 27 -6.70 8.26 -20.66
CA ASP A 27 -6.68 8.90 -19.37
C ASP A 27 -6.64 7.75 -18.36
N GLU A 28 -5.45 7.18 -18.21
CA GLU A 28 -5.11 6.24 -17.17
C GLU A 28 -5.11 7.07 -15.89
N VAL A 29 -6.31 7.38 -15.42
CA VAL A 29 -6.55 7.66 -14.01
C VAL A 29 -6.02 6.42 -13.33
N LYS A 30 -4.74 6.45 -12.94
CA LYS A 30 -4.14 5.50 -12.02
C LYS A 30 -5.08 5.51 -10.82
N ARG A 31 -6.01 4.55 -10.77
CA ARG A 31 -6.85 4.33 -9.60
C ARG A 31 -5.85 4.06 -8.50
N ALA A 32 -5.66 5.04 -7.64
CA ALA A 32 -4.68 4.95 -6.60
C ALA A 32 -5.03 3.73 -5.75
N THR A 33 -4.10 2.77 -5.67
CA THR A 33 -4.37 1.48 -5.05
C THR A 33 -4.66 1.68 -3.56
N LYS A 34 -5.67 0.98 -3.04
CA LYS A 34 -5.95 0.96 -1.60
C LYS A 34 -4.76 0.35 -0.87
N GLU A 35 -4.23 1.05 0.11
CA GLU A 35 -3.04 0.61 0.85
C GLU A 35 -3.23 0.78 2.35
N ILE A 36 -2.67 -0.17 3.11
CA ILE A 36 -2.56 -0.12 4.56
C ILE A 36 -1.11 -0.45 4.91
N HIS A 37 -0.50 0.38 5.75
CA HIS A 37 0.89 0.23 6.18
C HIS A 37 0.93 0.12 7.69
N ILE A 38 1.38 -1.03 8.20
CA ILE A 38 1.48 -1.31 9.63
C ILE A 38 2.85 -0.86 10.12
N SER A 39 2.87 0.04 11.09
CA SER A 39 4.12 0.62 11.65
C SER A 39 4.49 0.07 13.02
N SER A 40 3.57 -0.60 13.71
CA SER A 40 3.82 -1.25 15.00
C SER A 40 2.92 -2.48 15.18
N PRO A 41 3.29 -3.45 16.05
CA PRO A 41 4.44 -3.45 16.94
C PRO A 41 5.77 -3.64 16.19
N GLY A 42 6.87 -3.18 16.80
CA GLY A 42 8.21 -3.55 16.35
C GLY A 42 8.51 -5.04 16.58
N PRO A 43 9.69 -5.52 16.16
CA PRO A 43 10.01 -6.96 16.18
C PRO A 43 10.09 -7.60 17.58
N GLY A 44 10.20 -6.79 18.65
CA GLY A 44 10.35 -7.28 20.02
C GLY A 44 11.77 -7.80 20.31
N PRO A 45 11.94 -8.71 21.29
CA PRO A 45 10.87 -9.45 21.97
C PRO A 45 10.12 -8.57 22.99
N TRP A 46 8.79 -8.64 22.96
CA TRP A 46 7.95 -7.92 23.91
C TRP A 46 7.72 -8.75 25.17
N ARG A 47 7.71 -8.09 26.33
CA ARG A 47 7.53 -8.77 27.60
C ARG A 47 6.08 -9.25 27.77
N ILE A 48 5.89 -10.43 28.34
CA ILE A 48 4.58 -10.86 28.83
C ILE A 48 3.96 -9.78 29.73
N ASN A 49 2.64 -9.58 29.61
CA ASN A 49 1.88 -8.54 30.31
C ASN A 49 2.27 -7.09 29.96
N SER A 50 3.18 -6.86 29.01
CA SER A 50 3.45 -5.51 28.54
C SER A 50 2.34 -4.99 27.64
N LEU A 51 2.04 -3.71 27.78
CA LEU A 51 1.15 -3.00 26.87
C LEU A 51 1.93 -2.66 25.59
N GLN A 52 1.38 -3.07 24.46
CA GLN A 52 1.90 -2.83 23.13
C GLN A 52 0.82 -2.19 22.27
N ALA A 53 1.20 -1.78 21.06
CA ALA A 53 0.28 -1.17 20.12
C ALA A 53 0.38 -1.78 18.73
N ILE A 54 -0.74 -1.79 18.03
CA ILE A 54 -0.81 -1.96 16.57
C ILE A 54 -1.16 -0.59 16.00
N SER A 55 -0.24 -0.02 15.24
CA SER A 55 -0.39 1.28 14.60
C SER A 55 -0.28 1.11 13.10
N TRP A 56 -1.06 1.90 12.37
CA TRP A 56 -1.06 1.89 10.91
C TRP A 56 -1.45 3.25 10.35
N TRP A 57 -1.17 3.41 9.07
CA TRP A 57 -1.77 4.44 8.23
C TRP A 57 -2.26 3.80 6.93
N SER A 58 -3.10 4.52 6.20
CA SER A 58 -3.74 4.02 4.98
C SER A 58 -3.83 5.10 3.93
N SER A 59 -3.84 4.70 2.66
CA SER A 59 -4.02 5.59 1.52
C SER A 59 -5.09 5.06 0.58
N ASN A 60 -5.81 5.99 -0.06
CA ASN A 60 -6.82 5.69 -1.08
C ASN A 60 -8.00 4.82 -0.60
N ILE A 61 -8.27 4.84 0.70
CA ILE A 61 -9.43 4.17 1.33
C ILE A 61 -10.38 5.25 1.86
N ALA A 62 -11.69 5.03 1.68
CA ALA A 62 -12.72 5.94 2.15
C ALA A 62 -12.57 6.23 3.66
N THR A 63 -12.83 7.47 4.06
CA THR A 63 -12.58 7.91 5.44
C THR A 63 -13.50 7.25 6.45
N ASP A 64 -14.72 6.88 6.05
CA ASP A 64 -15.72 6.17 6.85
C ASP A 64 -15.52 4.65 6.91
N ALA A 65 -14.59 4.11 6.13
CA ALA A 65 -14.30 2.69 6.15
C ALA A 65 -13.71 2.25 7.50
N ILE A 66 -13.85 0.96 7.80
CA ILE A 66 -13.39 0.36 9.06
C ILE A 66 -12.24 -0.62 8.78
N CYS A 67 -11.17 -0.50 9.55
CA CYS A 67 -10.08 -1.46 9.59
C CYS A 67 -10.23 -2.40 10.78
N ILE A 68 -9.86 -3.67 10.60
CA ILE A 68 -9.78 -4.69 11.63
C ILE A 68 -8.30 -4.94 11.93
N ALA A 69 -7.87 -4.60 13.14
CA ALA A 69 -6.54 -4.92 13.65
C ALA A 69 -6.61 -6.25 14.41
N THR A 70 -5.72 -7.19 14.10
CA THR A 70 -5.69 -8.51 14.71
C THR A 70 -4.27 -8.95 15.08
N ILE A 71 -4.14 -9.78 16.10
CA ILE A 71 -2.89 -10.51 16.39
C ILE A 71 -3.15 -11.98 16.16
N LYS A 72 -2.28 -12.59 15.37
CA LYS A 72 -2.31 -14.03 15.12
C LYS A 72 -1.02 -14.67 15.62
N SER A 73 -1.14 -15.87 16.19
CA SER A 73 0.01 -16.74 16.42
C SER A 73 0.55 -17.26 15.08
N GLU A 74 1.75 -17.86 15.11
CA GLU A 74 2.32 -18.59 13.98
C GLU A 74 1.41 -19.72 13.45
N ALA A 75 0.58 -20.31 14.31
CA ALA A 75 -0.42 -21.30 13.91
C ALA A 75 -1.71 -20.68 13.33
N GLY A 76 -1.77 -19.35 13.18
CA GLY A 76 -2.94 -18.64 12.64
C GLY A 76 -4.06 -18.39 13.65
N VAL A 77 -3.88 -18.75 14.93
CA VAL A 77 -4.89 -18.52 15.98
C VAL A 77 -4.98 -17.02 16.26
N VAL A 78 -6.20 -16.46 16.19
CA VAL A 78 -6.46 -15.05 16.54
C VAL A 78 -6.45 -14.90 18.06
N LEU A 79 -5.57 -14.03 18.56
CA LEU A 79 -5.37 -13.78 19.99
C LEU A 79 -5.90 -12.40 20.42
N PHE A 80 -6.08 -11.50 19.47
CA PHE A 80 -6.61 -10.15 19.66
C PHE A 80 -7.31 -9.68 18.38
N THR A 81 -8.39 -8.93 18.54
CA THR A 81 -9.15 -8.28 17.46
C THR A 81 -9.68 -6.94 17.97
N GLN A 82 -9.52 -5.89 17.17
CA GLN A 82 -10.21 -4.62 17.40
C GLN A 82 -10.52 -3.93 16.08
N GLU A 83 -11.67 -3.25 16.02
CA GLU A 83 -12.06 -2.43 14.88
C GLU A 83 -11.77 -0.96 15.14
N LYS A 84 -11.34 -0.24 14.11
CA LYS A 84 -11.14 1.21 14.17
C LYS A 84 -11.38 1.84 12.81
N LYS A 85 -11.79 3.12 12.80
CA LYS A 85 -11.93 3.90 11.57
C LYS A 85 -10.61 3.94 10.80
N ASN A 86 -10.73 3.90 9.48
CA ASN A 86 -9.62 4.01 8.53
C ASN A 86 -8.86 5.34 8.66
N GLY A 87 -7.66 5.41 8.09
CA GLY A 87 -6.73 6.54 8.23
C GLY A 87 -5.56 6.17 9.13
N ILE A 88 -5.15 7.11 9.99
CA ILE A 88 -4.13 6.86 11.00
C ILE A 88 -4.80 6.19 12.21
N GLY A 89 -4.44 4.95 12.48
CA GLY A 89 -5.00 4.15 13.54
C GLY A 89 -3.94 3.67 14.52
N THR A 90 -4.36 3.55 15.78
CA THR A 90 -3.58 2.89 16.85
C THR A 90 -4.55 2.16 17.77
N VAL A 91 -4.27 0.91 18.07
CA VAL A 91 -4.98 0.10 19.06
C VAL A 91 -3.98 -0.49 20.05
N GLY A 92 -4.32 -0.44 21.34
CA GLY A 92 -3.50 -1.03 22.40
C GLY A 92 -3.87 -2.50 22.62
N PHE A 93 -2.87 -3.34 22.90
CA PHE A 93 -3.06 -4.72 23.32
C PHE A 93 -2.06 -5.09 24.40
N THR A 94 -2.48 -5.94 25.34
CA THR A 94 -1.58 -6.51 26.34
C THR A 94 -1.10 -7.88 25.87
N VAL A 95 0.21 -8.13 25.90
CA VAL A 95 0.77 -9.45 25.61
C VAL A 95 0.24 -10.44 26.64
N GLY A 96 -0.53 -11.44 26.21
CA GLY A 96 -1.19 -12.38 27.11
C GLY A 96 -0.20 -13.23 27.91
N SER A 97 -0.55 -13.52 29.17
CA SER A 97 0.27 -14.34 30.08
C SER A 97 0.48 -15.78 29.60
N SER A 98 -0.45 -16.30 28.79
CA SER A 98 -0.41 -17.63 28.21
C SER A 98 0.23 -17.69 26.82
N TRP A 99 0.70 -16.56 26.26
CA TRP A 99 1.28 -16.53 24.92
C TRP A 99 2.66 -17.21 24.93
N PRO A 100 2.88 -18.27 24.13
CA PRO A 100 4.17 -18.96 24.08
C PRO A 100 5.39 -18.06 23.78
N VAL A 101 6.35 -18.04 24.69
CA VAL A 101 7.63 -17.34 24.53
C VAL A 101 8.44 -17.92 23.37
N GLY A 102 9.17 -17.05 22.66
CA GLY A 102 10.05 -17.45 21.55
C GLY A 102 9.32 -17.89 20.28
N LYS A 103 7.99 -17.76 20.22
CA LYS A 103 7.20 -17.99 19.00
C LYS A 103 7.00 -16.70 18.22
N ASN A 104 6.70 -16.87 16.93
CA ASN A 104 6.37 -15.76 16.05
C ASN A 104 4.90 -15.38 16.19
N TYR A 105 4.65 -14.08 16.16
CA TYR A 105 3.32 -13.48 16.15
C TYR A 105 3.25 -12.44 15.04
N TYR A 106 2.04 -12.21 14.55
CA TYR A 106 1.79 -11.34 13.42
C TYR A 106 0.66 -10.38 13.77
N ALA A 107 0.98 -9.09 13.81
CA ALA A 107 -0.04 -8.04 13.82
C ALA A 107 -0.48 -7.77 12.38
N ASN A 108 -1.78 -7.84 12.14
CA ASN A 108 -2.39 -7.63 10.83
C ASN A 108 -3.40 -6.49 10.94
N VAL A 109 -3.53 -5.70 9.88
CA VAL A 109 -4.59 -4.71 9.74
C VAL A 109 -5.16 -4.87 8.34
N CYS A 110 -6.46 -5.11 8.25
CA CYS A 110 -7.17 -5.29 7.00
C CYS A 110 -8.42 -4.44 6.95
N LEU A 111 -8.85 -4.08 5.75
CA LEU A 111 -10.13 -3.41 5.54
C LEU A 111 -11.28 -4.38 5.82
N LYS A 112 -12.27 -3.96 6.61
CA LYS A 112 -13.42 -4.81 7.00
C LYS A 112 -14.29 -5.20 5.81
N SER A 113 -14.49 -4.27 4.87
CA SER A 113 -15.31 -4.50 3.68
C SER A 113 -14.60 -5.30 2.59
N ASP A 114 -13.28 -5.45 2.66
CA ASP A 114 -12.48 -6.13 1.66
C ASP A 114 -11.19 -6.68 2.29
N SER A 115 -11.21 -7.98 2.63
CA SER A 115 -10.08 -8.65 3.27
C SER A 115 -8.88 -8.87 2.34
N SER A 116 -8.99 -8.54 1.04
CA SER A 116 -7.82 -8.51 0.15
C SER A 116 -6.96 -7.27 0.36
N VAL A 117 -7.52 -6.21 0.95
CA VAL A 117 -6.81 -4.98 1.31
C VAL A 117 -6.28 -5.13 2.74
N CYS A 118 -5.08 -5.69 2.85
CA CYS A 118 -4.37 -5.84 4.11
C CYS A 118 -2.98 -5.21 4.02
N GLY A 119 -2.50 -4.68 5.14
CA GLY A 119 -1.10 -4.30 5.26
C GLY A 119 -0.19 -5.51 5.40
N THR A 120 1.09 -5.32 5.09
CA THR A 120 2.12 -6.34 5.34
C THR A 120 2.17 -6.63 6.85
N PRO A 121 2.02 -7.90 7.30
CA PRO A 121 1.95 -8.20 8.72
C PRO A 121 3.24 -7.81 9.46
N ALA A 122 3.11 -7.13 10.59
CA ALA A 122 4.24 -6.85 11.46
C ALA A 122 4.55 -8.08 12.31
N LYS A 123 5.71 -8.71 12.05
CA LYS A 123 6.19 -9.89 12.77
C LYS A 123 6.89 -9.47 14.06
N PHE A 124 6.56 -10.12 15.17
CA PHE A 124 7.21 -9.89 16.45
C PHE A 124 7.33 -11.17 17.28
N THR A 125 8.13 -11.10 18.35
CA THR A 125 8.36 -12.20 19.31
C THR A 125 8.08 -11.77 20.75
N ILE A 126 8.02 -12.73 21.66
CA ILE A 126 7.69 -12.52 23.08
C ILE A 126 8.81 -13.07 23.97
N THR A 127 9.07 -12.37 25.08
CA THR A 127 9.94 -12.79 26.20
C THR A 127 9.18 -12.74 27.54
N LYS A 128 9.73 -13.38 28.57
CA LYS A 128 9.27 -13.28 29.97
C LYS A 128 9.48 -11.89 30.56
#